data_AF-A0A816Y059-F1
#
_entry.id   AF-A0A816Y059-F1
#
_cell.length_a   1.000
_cell.length_b   1.000
_cell.length_c   1.000
_cell.angle_alpha   90.00
_cell.angle_beta   90.00
_cell.angle_gamma   90.00
#
_symmetry.space_group_name_H-M   'P 1'
#
loop_
_entity.id
_entity.type
_entity.pdbx_description
1 polymer ?
#
loop_
_entity_poly.entity_id
_entity_poly.type
_entity_poly.pdbx_seq_one_letter_code
_entity_poly.pdbx_strand_id
1 'polypeptide(L)'
;MRNEFTGKQHQTEIANFNEYSNRRQKEIAKRHALSQKQFPKNIKMKQADIKRQHKEAYNTQTRQYKALKEKTRLDYLYASTNGSREELDLKLKTLKDEQRRKFDLLYQRYEETIRKMLDQQNFKLNTDQEHERTSLKTILDEDQRNLLSLQEESRHRMEQQHLDERKQLEKNIEERLIELNKQMEQELTAYNEDRTRQFALLLEKQRRELSQIDSEITTFGINVADLAESMQDIHFFTAIPDVNTSPNNRASMISLHRSYSSNSCISNTTNNGNGTTGTSHQ
;
A
#
# COMPACT_ATOMS: atom_id res chain seq x y z
N MET A 1 -9.03 -15.87 -8.49
CA MET A 1 -10.18 -15.79 -7.56
C MET A 1 -9.83 -15.19 -6.20
N ARG A 2 -9.05 -15.84 -5.29
CA ARG A 2 -8.80 -15.28 -3.94
C ARG A 2 -7.93 -14.00 -3.95
N ASN A 3 -6.85 -13.96 -4.74
CA ASN A 3 -6.01 -12.77 -4.90
C ASN A 3 -6.76 -11.58 -5.51
N GLU A 4 -7.67 -11.83 -6.44
CA GLU A 4 -8.49 -10.78 -7.07
C GLU A 4 -9.51 -10.18 -6.09
N PHE A 5 -10.02 -10.99 -5.15
CA PHE A 5 -10.90 -10.52 -4.09
C PHE A 5 -10.17 -9.58 -3.13
N THR A 6 -8.97 -9.96 -2.68
CA THR A 6 -8.14 -9.12 -1.80
C THR A 6 -7.73 -7.81 -2.47
N GLY A 7 -7.39 -7.83 -3.76
CA GLY A 7 -7.12 -6.60 -4.51
C GLY A 7 -8.34 -5.66 -4.56
N LYS A 8 -9.54 -6.19 -4.79
CA LYS A 8 -10.78 -5.40 -4.78
C LYS A 8 -11.10 -4.84 -3.39
N GLN A 9 -10.87 -5.63 -2.34
CA GLN A 9 -11.04 -5.18 -0.96
C GLN A 9 -10.11 -4.00 -0.65
N HIS A 10 -8.81 -4.14 -0.91
CA HIS A 10 -7.83 -3.06 -0.69
C HIS A 10 -8.19 -1.79 -1.47
N GLN A 11 -8.63 -1.93 -2.71
CA GLN A 11 -9.09 -0.79 -3.53
C GLN A 11 -10.30 -0.07 -2.91
N THR A 12 -11.23 -0.83 -2.32
CA THR A 12 -12.41 -0.29 -1.65
C THR A 12 -12.03 0.43 -0.35
N GLU A 13 -11.12 -0.14 0.44
CA GLU A 13 -10.60 0.50 1.66
C GLU A 13 -9.92 1.85 1.36
N ILE A 14 -9.12 1.92 0.29
CA ILE A 14 -8.49 3.17 -0.16
C ILE A 14 -9.55 4.18 -0.60
N ALA A 15 -10.57 3.76 -1.35
CA ALA A 15 -11.66 4.64 -1.75
C ALA A 15 -12.42 5.21 -0.54
N ASN A 16 -12.75 4.35 0.43
CA ASN A 16 -13.40 4.76 1.68
C ASN A 16 -12.55 5.72 2.49
N PHE A 17 -11.24 5.45 2.60
CA PHE A 17 -10.30 6.35 3.27
C PHE A 17 -10.25 7.72 2.59
N ASN A 18 -10.18 7.77 1.26
CA ASN A 18 -10.18 9.02 0.51
C ASN A 18 -11.47 9.81 0.71
N GLU A 19 -12.64 9.14 0.74
CA GLU A 19 -13.90 9.80 1.05
C GLU A 19 -13.92 10.37 2.47
N TYR A 20 -13.50 9.57 3.46
CA TYR A 20 -13.38 10.00 4.86
C TYR A 20 -12.47 11.21 4.99
N SER A 21 -11.26 11.15 4.42
CA SER A 21 -10.26 12.22 4.42
C SER A 21 -10.84 13.51 3.82
N ASN A 22 -11.45 13.43 2.64
CA ASN A 22 -12.11 14.56 1.99
C ASN A 22 -13.25 15.15 2.83
N ARG A 23 -14.05 14.30 3.50
CA ARG A 23 -15.13 14.74 4.37
C ARG A 23 -14.59 15.51 5.57
N ARG A 24 -13.53 15.02 6.23
CA ARG A 24 -12.89 15.68 7.38
C ARG A 24 -12.25 17.00 6.98
N GLN A 25 -11.60 17.06 5.82
CA GLN A 25 -11.04 18.31 5.30
C GLN A 25 -12.13 19.36 5.04
N LYS A 26 -13.27 18.95 4.45
CA LYS A 26 -14.43 19.83 4.24
C LYS A 26 -15.05 20.30 5.56
N GLU A 27 -15.11 19.45 6.57
CA GLU A 27 -15.64 19.79 7.89
C GLU A 27 -14.81 20.90 8.56
N ILE A 28 -13.47 20.77 8.56
CA ILE A 28 -12.57 21.82 9.06
C ILE A 28 -12.71 23.10 8.24
N ALA A 29 -12.74 23.02 6.90
CA ALA A 29 -12.89 24.19 6.05
C ALA A 29 -14.21 24.95 6.33
N LYS A 30 -15.31 24.22 6.53
CA LYS A 30 -16.61 24.80 6.92
C LYS A 30 -16.52 25.52 8.27
N ARG A 31 -15.90 24.89 9.28
CA ARG A 31 -15.72 25.50 10.60
C ARG A 31 -14.86 26.76 10.51
N HIS A 32 -13.78 26.74 9.75
CA HIS A 32 -12.91 27.90 9.52
C HIS A 32 -13.65 29.06 8.85
N ALA A 33 -14.45 28.78 7.82
CA ALA A 33 -15.28 29.78 7.15
C ALA A 33 -16.32 30.41 8.10
N LEU A 34 -16.93 29.60 8.97
CA LEU A 34 -17.85 30.10 9.99
C LEU A 34 -17.14 31.00 11.00
N SER A 35 -15.96 30.60 11.49
CA SER A 35 -15.14 31.43 12.39
C SER A 35 -14.74 32.76 11.73
N GLN A 36 -14.32 32.75 10.47
CA GLN A 36 -14.01 33.97 9.71
C GLN A 36 -15.24 34.87 9.54
N LYS A 37 -16.43 34.30 9.34
CA LYS A 37 -17.69 35.07 9.25
C LYS A 37 -18.07 35.73 10.58
N GLN A 38 -17.78 35.08 11.72
CA GLN A 38 -18.06 35.64 13.05
C GLN A 38 -16.99 36.61 13.53
N PHE A 39 -15.75 36.49 13.02
CA PHE A 39 -14.61 37.27 13.46
C PHE A 39 -14.84 38.80 13.44
N PRO A 40 -15.37 39.43 12.37
CA PRO A 40 -15.65 40.86 12.36
C PRO A 40 -16.64 41.31 13.44
N LYS A 41 -17.59 40.47 13.83
CA LYS A 41 -18.57 40.81 14.88
C LYS A 41 -17.90 40.86 16.26
N ASN A 42 -17.07 39.86 16.54
CA ASN A 42 -16.31 39.80 17.80
C ASN A 42 -15.32 40.98 17.91
N ILE A 43 -14.67 41.35 16.81
CA ILE A 43 -13.80 42.53 16.73
C ILE A 43 -14.59 43.81 17.01
N LYS A 44 -15.73 44.00 16.35
CA LYS A 44 -16.57 45.20 16.56
C LYS A 44 -16.98 45.37 18.03
N MET A 45 -17.32 44.28 18.71
CA MET A 45 -17.67 44.32 20.13
C MET A 45 -16.47 44.79 20.99
N LYS A 46 -15.29 44.22 20.79
CA LYS A 46 -14.05 44.64 21.49
C LYS A 46 -13.66 46.08 21.18
N GLN A 47 -13.80 46.51 19.92
CA GLN A 47 -13.56 47.90 19.51
C GLN A 47 -14.52 48.88 20.21
N ALA A 48 -15.79 48.49 20.38
CA ALA A 48 -16.77 49.32 21.07
C ALA A 48 -16.40 49.54 22.55
N ASP A 49 -15.90 48.50 23.23
CA ASP A 49 -15.42 48.61 24.61
C ASP A 49 -14.19 49.51 24.73
N ILE A 50 -13.19 49.36 23.85
CA ILE A 50 -12.00 50.23 23.81
C ILE A 50 -12.41 51.69 23.55
N LYS A 51 -13.36 51.91 22.62
CA LYS A 51 -13.91 53.23 22.33
C LYS A 51 -14.64 53.84 23.53
N ARG A 52 -15.40 53.03 24.29
CA ARG A 52 -16.05 53.47 25.53
C ARG A 52 -15.02 53.93 26.56
N GLN A 53 -13.98 53.13 26.81
CA GLN A 53 -12.89 53.45 27.73
C GLN A 53 -12.15 54.73 27.33
N HIS A 54 -11.83 54.90 26.05
CA HIS A 54 -11.22 56.14 25.55
C HIS A 54 -12.12 57.36 25.78
N LYS A 55 -13.43 57.24 25.50
CA LYS A 55 -14.40 58.32 25.74
C LYS A 55 -14.49 58.70 27.23
N GLU A 56 -14.49 57.71 28.12
CA GLU A 56 -14.49 57.93 29.58
C GLU A 56 -13.22 58.65 30.04
N ALA A 57 -12.05 58.24 29.54
CA ALA A 57 -10.77 58.90 29.82
C ALA A 57 -10.75 60.34 29.30
N TYR A 58 -11.21 60.57 28.06
CA TYR A 58 -11.32 61.89 27.45
C TYR A 58 -12.23 62.83 28.27
N ASN A 59 -13.41 62.35 28.68
CA ASN A 59 -14.34 63.13 29.49
C ASN A 59 -13.77 63.46 30.87
N THR A 60 -13.03 62.54 31.46
CA THR A 60 -12.35 62.75 32.75
C THR A 60 -11.26 63.80 32.63
N GLN A 61 -10.40 63.71 31.61
CA GLN A 61 -9.38 64.72 31.32
C GLN A 61 -10.00 66.11 31.06
N THR A 62 -11.14 66.15 30.36
CA THR A 62 -11.89 67.39 30.12
C THR A 62 -12.38 68.02 31.43
N ARG A 63 -12.98 67.22 32.33
CA ARG A 63 -13.45 67.70 33.64
C ARG A 63 -12.29 68.18 34.52
N GLN A 64 -11.20 67.43 34.57
CA GLN A 64 -9.99 67.79 35.31
C GLN A 64 -9.39 69.10 34.83
N TYR A 65 -9.27 69.31 33.51
CA TYR A 65 -8.79 70.59 32.97
C TYR A 65 -9.69 71.76 33.37
N LYS A 66 -11.02 71.61 33.28
CA LYS A 66 -11.96 72.66 33.70
C LYS A 66 -11.80 73.00 35.18
N ALA A 67 -11.69 71.98 36.04
CA ALA A 67 -11.48 72.17 37.48
C ALA A 67 -10.14 72.85 37.79
N LEU A 68 -9.04 72.43 37.15
CA LEU A 68 -7.72 73.06 37.32
C LEU A 68 -7.71 74.50 36.84
N LYS A 69 -8.29 74.76 35.67
CA LYS A 69 -8.41 76.10 35.10
C LYS A 69 -9.19 77.04 36.04
N GLU A 70 -10.29 76.55 36.61
CA GLU A 70 -11.09 77.33 37.56
C GLU A 70 -10.34 77.57 38.86
N LYS A 71 -9.71 76.53 39.43
CA LYS A 71 -8.86 76.66 40.62
C LYS A 71 -7.77 77.71 40.40
N THR A 72 -7.04 77.68 39.29
CA THR A 72 -5.99 78.67 38.98
C THR A 72 -6.53 80.09 38.92
N ARG A 73 -7.78 80.30 38.47
CA ARG A 73 -8.42 81.61 38.49
C ARG A 73 -8.81 82.05 39.90
N LEU A 74 -9.40 81.15 40.68
CA LEU A 74 -9.78 81.43 42.06
C LEU A 74 -8.55 81.71 42.93
N ASP A 75 -7.50 80.91 42.82
CA ASP A 75 -6.24 81.09 43.55
C ASP A 75 -5.64 82.49 43.27
N TYR A 76 -5.73 82.97 42.02
CA TYR A 76 -5.32 84.34 41.66
C TYR A 76 -6.19 85.42 42.32
N LEU A 77 -7.50 85.19 42.42
CA LEU A 77 -8.42 86.15 43.07
C LEU A 77 -8.23 86.20 44.59
N TYR A 78 -7.89 85.08 45.24
CA TYR A 78 -7.72 84.98 46.69
C TYR A 78 -6.29 85.29 47.17
N ALA A 79 -5.28 85.26 46.30
CA ALA A 79 -3.94 85.70 46.63
C ALA A 79 -3.90 87.23 46.80
N SER A 80 -4.07 87.70 48.05
CA SER A 80 -4.19 89.12 48.40
C SER A 80 -2.94 89.98 48.11
N THR A 81 -1.85 89.44 47.55
CA THR A 81 -0.66 90.22 47.17
C THR A 81 0.13 89.53 46.03
N ASN A 82 0.64 90.35 45.09
CA ASN A 82 1.81 90.12 44.22
C ASN A 82 1.75 89.23 42.95
N GLY A 83 0.59 88.76 42.47
CA GLY A 83 0.52 88.09 41.16
C GLY A 83 0.31 89.04 39.98
N SER A 84 1.26 89.16 39.05
CA SER A 84 1.04 89.92 37.80
C SER A 84 -0.01 89.22 36.93
N ARG A 85 -0.86 90.01 36.25
CA ARG A 85 -1.85 89.49 35.29
C ARG A 85 -1.20 88.60 34.22
N GLU A 86 0.02 88.93 33.82
CA GLU A 86 0.83 88.20 32.86
C GLU A 86 1.18 86.78 33.34
N GLU A 87 1.44 86.61 34.64
CA GLU A 87 1.77 85.30 35.24
C GLU A 87 0.56 84.36 35.23
N LEU A 88 -0.64 84.90 35.48
CA LEU A 88 -1.89 84.15 35.37
C LEU A 88 -2.11 83.67 33.92
N ASP A 89 -1.95 84.57 32.94
CA ASP A 89 -2.16 84.24 31.54
C ASP A 89 -1.13 83.19 31.06
N LEU A 90 0.11 83.24 31.55
CA LEU A 90 1.12 82.21 31.32
C LEU A 90 0.71 80.86 31.92
N LYS A 91 0.26 80.82 33.19
CA LYS A 91 -0.23 79.58 33.85
C LYS A 91 -1.45 78.98 33.14
N LEU A 92 -2.37 79.80 32.64
CA LEU A 92 -3.52 79.32 31.88
C LEU A 92 -3.12 78.77 30.51
N LYS A 93 -2.12 79.37 29.87
CA LYS A 93 -1.55 78.87 28.61
C LYS A 93 -0.86 77.51 28.81
N THR A 94 -0.01 77.38 29.84
CA THR A 94 0.65 76.10 30.13
C THR A 94 -0.36 74.99 30.44
N LEU A 95 -1.43 75.27 31.20
CA LEU A 95 -2.51 74.31 31.43
C LEU A 95 -3.21 73.86 30.14
N LYS A 96 -3.38 74.75 29.17
CA LYS A 96 -4.00 74.44 27.87
C LYS A 96 -3.08 73.59 27.00
N ASP A 97 -1.78 73.89 27.01
CA ASP A 97 -0.78 73.12 26.26
C ASP A 97 -0.61 71.71 26.87
N GLU A 98 -0.59 71.61 28.20
CA GLU A 98 -0.63 70.35 28.95
C GLU A 98 -1.88 69.53 28.60
N GLN A 99 -3.04 70.17 28.53
CA GLN A 99 -4.28 69.52 28.12
C GLN A 99 -4.19 68.95 26.70
N ARG A 100 -3.67 69.72 25.73
CA ARG A 100 -3.48 69.26 24.35
C ARG A 100 -2.57 68.02 24.31
N ARG A 101 -1.41 68.09 24.96
CA ARG A 101 -0.48 66.96 25.06
C ARG A 101 -1.12 65.71 25.65
N LYS A 102 -1.95 65.87 26.70
CA LYS A 102 -2.68 64.75 27.31
C LYS A 102 -3.72 64.16 26.38
N PHE A 103 -4.45 64.97 25.60
CA PHE A 103 -5.37 64.46 24.59
C PHE A 103 -4.65 63.75 23.44
N ASP A 104 -3.53 64.30 22.97
CA ASP A 104 -2.72 63.66 21.93
C ASP A 104 -2.23 62.29 22.40
N LEU A 105 -1.74 62.19 23.65
CA LEU A 105 -1.31 60.93 24.24
C LEU A 105 -2.47 59.94 24.43
N LEU A 106 -3.64 60.40 24.88
CA LEU A 106 -4.84 59.56 25.00
C LEU A 106 -5.26 58.99 23.66
N TYR A 107 -5.21 59.81 22.60
CA TYR A 107 -5.53 59.38 21.25
C TYR A 107 -4.51 58.36 20.70
N GLN A 108 -3.21 58.63 20.88
CA GLN A 108 -2.15 57.67 20.51
C GLN A 108 -2.35 56.32 21.20
N ARG A 109 -2.63 56.31 22.51
CA ARG A 109 -2.92 55.08 23.25
C ARG A 109 -4.15 54.35 22.74
N TYR A 110 -5.20 55.07 22.36
CA TYR A 110 -6.40 54.49 21.76
C TYR A 110 -6.09 53.77 20.43
N GLU A 111 -5.39 54.45 19.52
CA GLU A 111 -4.97 53.88 18.24
C GLU A 111 -4.07 52.66 18.43
N GLU A 112 -3.08 52.75 19.31
CA GLU A 112 -2.19 51.62 19.64
C GLU A 112 -2.95 50.43 20.21
N THR A 113 -3.92 50.68 21.11
CA THR A 113 -4.71 49.62 21.74
C THR A 113 -5.60 48.92 20.72
N ILE A 114 -6.22 49.68 19.80
CA ILE A 114 -6.99 49.10 18.69
C ILE A 114 -6.11 48.25 17.80
N ARG A 115 -4.96 48.78 17.38
CA ARG A 115 -4.03 48.08 16.49
C ARG A 115 -3.53 46.79 17.11
N LYS A 116 -3.02 46.84 18.35
CA LYS A 116 -2.56 45.65 19.09
C LYS A 116 -3.66 44.61 19.24
N MET A 117 -4.88 45.04 19.58
CA MET A 117 -6.01 44.12 19.69
C MET A 117 -6.33 43.45 18.35
N LEU A 118 -6.39 44.20 17.24
CA LEU A 118 -6.61 43.64 15.91
C LEU A 118 -5.52 42.64 15.51
N ASP A 119 -4.26 43.02 15.67
CA ASP A 119 -3.11 42.19 15.32
C ASP A 119 -3.12 40.89 16.12
N GLN A 120 -3.35 40.96 17.43
CA GLN A 120 -3.45 39.79 18.30
C GLN A 120 -4.61 38.87 17.91
N GLN A 121 -5.78 39.42 17.61
CA GLN A 121 -6.95 38.61 17.24
C GLN A 121 -6.78 37.95 15.87
N ASN A 122 -6.21 38.67 14.88
CA ASN A 122 -5.88 38.11 13.56
C ASN A 122 -4.82 37.00 13.68
N PHE A 123 -3.74 37.27 14.43
CA PHE A 123 -2.69 36.30 14.66
C PHE A 123 -3.26 35.04 15.30
N LYS A 124 -4.02 35.18 16.39
CA LYS A 124 -4.65 34.04 17.07
C LYS A 124 -5.54 33.23 16.14
N LEU A 125 -6.42 33.87 15.37
CA LEU A 125 -7.31 33.17 14.44
C LEU A 125 -6.50 32.38 13.40
N ASN A 126 -5.49 33.00 12.80
CA ASN A 126 -4.66 32.36 11.78
C ASN A 126 -3.84 31.20 12.35
N THR A 127 -3.22 31.39 13.52
CA THR A 127 -2.45 30.34 14.21
C THR A 127 -3.34 29.15 14.58
N ASP A 128 -4.52 29.41 15.15
CA ASP A 128 -5.47 28.34 15.52
C ASP A 128 -5.90 27.55 14.26
N GLN A 129 -6.23 28.25 13.16
CA GLN A 129 -6.62 27.62 11.90
C GLN A 129 -5.49 26.81 11.26
N GLU A 130 -4.27 27.34 11.24
CA GLU A 130 -3.11 26.63 10.69
C GLU A 130 -2.76 25.40 11.54
N HIS A 131 -2.82 25.52 12.86
CA HIS A 131 -2.56 24.39 13.75
C HIS A 131 -3.57 23.25 13.54
N GLU A 132 -4.86 23.58 13.41
CA GLU A 132 -5.89 22.56 13.15
C GLU A 132 -5.75 21.91 11.76
N ARG A 133 -5.36 22.69 10.73
CA ARG A 133 -5.09 22.15 9.39
C ARG A 133 -3.88 21.22 9.38
N THR A 134 -2.79 21.64 10.01
CA THR A 134 -1.56 20.85 10.09
C THR A 134 -1.78 19.59 10.93
N SER A 135 -2.45 19.69 12.07
CA SER A 135 -2.82 18.55 12.90
C SER A 135 -3.70 17.54 12.14
N LEU A 136 -4.76 18.00 11.46
CA LEU A 136 -5.61 17.10 10.67
C LEU A 136 -4.81 16.43 9.55
N LYS A 137 -3.95 17.18 8.86
CA LYS A 137 -3.09 16.62 7.80
C LYS A 137 -2.18 15.52 8.35
N THR A 138 -1.50 15.77 9.47
CA THR A 138 -0.63 14.77 10.10
C THR A 138 -1.39 13.50 10.46
N ILE A 139 -2.59 13.63 11.05
CA ILE A 139 -3.44 12.49 11.40
C ILE A 139 -3.86 11.71 10.15
N LEU A 140 -4.31 12.39 9.09
CA LEU A 140 -4.70 11.73 7.85
C LEU A 140 -3.52 11.04 7.16
N ASP A 141 -2.34 11.67 7.15
CA ASP A 141 -1.12 11.07 6.61
C ASP A 141 -0.70 9.81 7.40
N GLU A 142 -0.86 9.83 8.73
CA GLU A 142 -0.62 8.67 9.60
C GLU A 142 -1.63 7.56 9.37
N ASP A 143 -2.93 7.87 9.34
CA ASP A 143 -4.00 6.91 9.04
C ASP A 143 -3.79 6.24 7.68
N GLN A 144 -3.36 7.00 6.66
CA GLN A 144 -3.06 6.46 5.35
C GLN A 144 -1.88 5.48 5.38
N ARG A 145 -0.80 5.83 6.09
CA ARG A 145 0.36 4.92 6.25
C ARG A 145 -0.04 3.63 6.96
N ASN A 146 -0.82 3.75 8.02
CA ASN A 146 -1.32 2.60 8.78
C ASN A 146 -2.19 1.69 7.89
N LEU A 147 -3.08 2.27 7.09
CA LEU A 147 -3.91 1.52 6.16
C LEU A 147 -3.05 0.77 5.12
N LEU A 148 -2.09 1.45 4.48
CA LEU A 148 -1.20 0.82 3.50
C LEU A 148 -0.35 -0.29 4.12
N SER A 149 0.14 -0.08 5.35
CA SER A 149 0.91 -1.08 6.09
C SER A 149 0.07 -2.34 6.36
N LEU A 150 -1.18 -2.19 6.80
CA LEU A 150 -2.09 -3.31 7.05
C LEU A 150 -2.42 -4.08 5.76
N GLN A 151 -2.61 -3.36 4.65
CA GLN A 151 -2.82 -3.98 3.34
C GLN A 151 -1.60 -4.77 2.87
N GLU A 152 -0.40 -4.20 3.06
CA GLU A 152 0.85 -4.89 2.73
C GLU A 152 1.06 -6.14 3.59
N GLU A 153 0.81 -6.05 4.89
CA GLU A 153 0.92 -7.18 5.80
C GLU A 153 -0.08 -8.29 5.44
N SER A 154 -1.32 -7.92 5.10
CA SER A 154 -2.35 -8.85 4.61
C SER A 154 -1.92 -9.56 3.33
N ARG A 155 -1.39 -8.81 2.36
CA ARG A 155 -0.85 -9.34 1.10
C ARG A 155 0.30 -10.31 1.37
N HIS A 156 1.25 -9.93 2.22
CA HIS A 156 2.40 -10.77 2.55
C HIS A 156 1.98 -12.09 3.22
N ARG A 157 1.06 -12.05 4.19
CA ARG A 157 0.53 -13.26 4.83
C ARG A 157 -0.12 -14.21 3.81
N MET A 158 -0.88 -13.67 2.85
CA MET A 158 -1.50 -14.47 1.79
C MET A 158 -0.47 -15.08 0.84
N GLU A 159 0.54 -14.31 0.43
CA GLU A 159 1.65 -14.79 -0.41
C GLU A 159 2.42 -15.92 0.28
N GLN A 160 2.71 -15.78 1.58
CA GLN A 160 3.38 -16.82 2.38
C GLN A 160 2.54 -18.09 2.48
N GLN A 161 1.24 -17.96 2.80
CA GLN A 161 0.32 -19.10 2.84
C GLN A 161 0.32 -19.86 1.50
N HIS A 162 0.24 -19.14 0.38
CA HIS A 162 0.26 -19.75 -0.95
C HIS A 162 1.60 -20.41 -1.29
N LEU A 163 2.72 -19.83 -0.85
CA LEU A 163 4.04 -20.41 -1.04
C LEU A 163 4.17 -21.73 -0.27
N ASP A 164 3.70 -21.79 0.96
CA ASP A 164 3.75 -22.99 1.79
C ASP A 164 2.82 -24.09 1.27
N GLU A 165 1.60 -23.74 0.87
CA GLU A 165 0.66 -24.66 0.20
C GLU A 165 1.29 -25.25 -1.06
N ARG A 166 1.95 -24.41 -1.88
CA ARG A 166 2.62 -24.85 -3.10
C ARG A 166 3.79 -25.80 -2.81
N LYS A 167 4.64 -25.48 -1.84
CA LYS A 167 5.76 -26.36 -1.42
C LYS A 167 5.24 -27.71 -0.93
N GLN A 168 4.15 -27.73 -0.15
CA GLN A 168 3.56 -28.97 0.33
C GLN A 168 3.00 -29.82 -0.82
N LEU A 169 2.35 -29.19 -1.80
CA LEU A 169 1.88 -29.88 -2.99
C LEU A 169 3.04 -30.45 -3.83
N GLU A 170 4.10 -29.66 -4.03
CA GLU A 170 5.31 -30.12 -4.73
C GLU A 170 5.93 -31.33 -4.03
N LYS A 171 6.06 -31.30 -2.69
CA LYS A 171 6.53 -32.43 -1.89
C LYS A 171 5.63 -33.67 -2.04
N ASN A 172 4.31 -33.52 -1.96
CA ASN A 172 3.37 -34.63 -2.12
C ASN A 172 3.47 -35.27 -3.52
N ILE A 173 3.67 -34.45 -4.56
CA ILE A 173 3.87 -34.94 -5.94
C ILE A 173 5.19 -35.71 -6.04
N GLU A 174 6.26 -35.20 -5.43
CA GLU A 174 7.57 -35.86 -5.41
C GLU A 174 7.51 -37.22 -4.70
N GLU A 175 6.89 -37.28 -3.52
CA GLU A 175 6.69 -38.53 -2.78
C GLU A 175 5.92 -39.56 -3.61
N ARG A 176 4.85 -39.13 -4.28
CA ARG A 176 4.06 -40.00 -5.14
C ARG A 176 4.84 -40.48 -6.37
N LEU A 177 5.68 -39.63 -6.96
CA LEU A 177 6.54 -40.00 -8.08
C LEU A 177 7.56 -41.07 -7.67
N ILE A 178 8.18 -40.92 -6.49
CA ILE A 178 9.11 -41.91 -5.94
C ILE A 178 8.40 -43.23 -5.69
N GLU A 179 7.22 -43.21 -5.08
CA GLU A 179 6.43 -44.42 -4.80
C GLU A 179 6.06 -45.16 -6.09
N LEU A 180 5.58 -44.44 -7.11
CA LEU A 180 5.24 -45.02 -8.41
C LEU A 180 6.45 -45.60 -9.13
N ASN A 181 7.59 -44.90 -9.12
CA ASN A 181 8.82 -45.43 -9.72
C ASN A 181 9.28 -46.72 -9.03
N LYS A 182 9.21 -46.76 -7.69
CA LYS A 182 9.54 -47.97 -6.93
C LYS A 182 8.61 -49.14 -7.26
N GLN A 183 7.31 -48.89 -7.38
CA GLN A 183 6.33 -49.93 -7.78
C GLN A 183 6.65 -50.45 -9.18
N MET A 184 6.95 -49.55 -10.12
CA MET A 184 7.33 -49.93 -11.49
C MET A 184 8.61 -50.77 -11.53
N GLU A 185 9.64 -50.40 -10.74
CA GLU A 185 10.86 -51.19 -10.60
C GLU A 185 10.57 -52.58 -10.02
N GLN A 186 9.73 -52.66 -9.00
CA GLN A 186 9.31 -53.94 -8.39
C GLN A 186 8.58 -54.84 -9.41
N GLU A 187 7.60 -54.30 -10.12
CA GLU A 187 6.88 -55.03 -11.18
C GLU A 187 7.83 -55.50 -12.29
N LEU A 188 8.77 -54.65 -12.72
CA LEU A 188 9.77 -55.00 -13.71
C LEU A 188 10.70 -56.12 -13.24
N THR A 189 11.13 -56.10 -11.97
CA THR A 189 11.95 -57.18 -11.39
C THR A 189 11.18 -58.49 -11.32
N ALA A 190 9.94 -58.48 -10.79
CA ALA A 190 9.09 -59.66 -10.70
C ALA A 190 8.81 -60.27 -12.09
N TYR A 191 8.52 -59.43 -13.09
CA TYR A 191 8.34 -59.88 -14.47
C TYR A 191 9.59 -60.56 -15.05
N ASN A 192 10.78 -60.01 -14.80
CA ASN A 192 12.03 -60.61 -15.26
C ASN A 192 12.34 -61.94 -14.54
N GLU A 193 12.04 -62.04 -13.24
CA GLU A 193 12.15 -63.29 -12.49
C GLU A 193 11.24 -64.37 -13.07
N ASP A 194 9.97 -64.06 -13.32
CA ASP A 194 9.01 -65.00 -13.90
C ASP A 194 9.40 -65.43 -15.32
N ARG A 195 9.87 -64.49 -16.15
CA ARG A 195 10.41 -64.81 -17.47
C ARG A 195 11.60 -65.78 -17.37
N THR A 196 12.49 -65.56 -16.41
CA THR A 196 13.67 -66.41 -16.17
C THR A 196 13.27 -67.80 -15.66
N ARG A 197 12.31 -67.88 -14.74
CA ARG A 197 11.75 -69.16 -14.25
C ARG A 197 11.11 -69.96 -15.39
N GLN A 198 10.29 -69.32 -16.22
CA GLN A 198 9.67 -69.99 -17.38
C GLN A 198 10.72 -70.51 -18.36
N PHE A 199 11.75 -69.71 -18.65
CA PHE A 199 12.85 -70.15 -19.49
C PHE A 199 13.61 -71.36 -18.89
N ALA A 200 13.88 -71.34 -17.59
CA ALA A 200 14.51 -72.46 -16.89
C ALA A 200 13.65 -73.74 -16.92
N LEU A 201 12.33 -73.62 -16.74
CA LEU A 201 11.41 -74.76 -16.84
C LEU A 201 11.38 -75.35 -18.25
N LEU A 202 11.43 -74.52 -19.29
CA LEU A 202 11.53 -74.97 -20.68
C LEU A 202 12.84 -75.71 -20.94
N LEU A 203 13.98 -75.19 -20.47
CA LEU A 203 15.28 -75.87 -20.58
C LEU A 203 15.30 -77.20 -19.83
N GLU A 204 14.73 -77.25 -18.63
CA GLU A 204 14.62 -78.48 -17.84
C GLU A 204 13.76 -79.53 -18.56
N LYS A 205 12.65 -79.10 -19.18
CA LYS A 205 11.80 -79.98 -19.98
C LYS A 205 12.57 -80.52 -21.20
N GLN A 206 13.26 -79.65 -21.93
CA GLN A 206 14.12 -80.05 -23.06
C GLN A 206 15.21 -81.04 -22.62
N ARG A 207 15.84 -80.82 -21.46
CA ARG A 207 16.84 -81.77 -20.93
C ARG A 207 16.24 -83.14 -20.61
N ARG A 208 15.05 -83.17 -20.00
CA ARG A 208 14.34 -84.43 -19.71
C ARG A 208 13.93 -85.15 -20.99
N GLU A 209 13.43 -84.43 -21.99
CA GLU A 209 13.10 -84.98 -23.31
C GLU A 209 14.36 -85.57 -23.98
N LEU A 210 15.50 -84.87 -23.93
CA LEU A 210 16.79 -85.40 -24.44
C LEU A 210 17.24 -86.65 -23.70
N SER A 211 17.23 -86.67 -22.36
CA SER A 211 17.61 -87.86 -21.59
C SER A 211 16.67 -89.05 -21.84
N GLN A 212 15.38 -88.79 -22.07
CA GLN A 212 14.43 -89.82 -22.47
C GLN A 212 14.80 -90.38 -23.85
N ILE A 213 15.07 -89.52 -24.83
CA ILE A 213 15.56 -89.94 -26.16
C ILE A 213 16.83 -90.79 -26.04
N ASP A 214 17.82 -90.38 -25.25
CA ASP A 214 19.05 -91.14 -25.02
C ASP A 214 18.78 -92.53 -24.41
N SER A 215 17.85 -92.58 -23.44
CA SER A 215 17.45 -93.85 -22.83
C SER A 215 16.72 -94.76 -23.83
N GLU A 216 15.86 -94.20 -24.68
CA GLU A 216 15.16 -94.93 -25.74
C GLU A 216 16.17 -95.47 -26.77
N ILE A 217 17.12 -94.66 -27.23
CA ILE A 217 18.23 -95.07 -28.11
C ILE A 217 18.98 -96.27 -27.52
N THR A 218 19.33 -96.19 -26.23
CA THR A 218 20.02 -97.27 -25.50
C THR A 218 19.15 -98.53 -25.41
N THR A 219 17.85 -98.36 -25.13
CA THR A 219 16.90 -99.47 -24.97
C THR A 219 16.61 -100.18 -26.29
N PHE A 220 16.52 -99.43 -27.39
CA PHE A 220 16.35 -99.96 -28.74
C PHE A 220 17.65 -100.50 -29.35
N GLY A 221 18.78 -100.43 -28.63
CA GLY A 221 20.08 -100.93 -29.09
C GLY A 221 20.60 -100.18 -30.32
N ILE A 222 20.15 -98.94 -30.53
CA ILE A 222 20.55 -98.11 -31.66
C ILE A 222 21.96 -97.61 -31.39
N ASN A 223 22.94 -98.06 -32.18
CA ASN A 223 24.30 -97.57 -32.10
C ASN A 223 24.33 -96.10 -32.53
N VAL A 224 24.64 -95.21 -31.59
CA VAL A 224 24.70 -93.75 -31.82
C VAL A 224 25.64 -93.38 -32.97
N ALA A 225 26.69 -94.19 -33.20
CA ALA A 225 27.61 -94.03 -34.33
C ALA A 225 26.93 -94.27 -35.69
N ASP A 226 26.09 -95.32 -35.82
CA ASP A 226 25.37 -95.65 -37.07
C ASP A 226 24.25 -94.63 -37.37
N LEU A 227 23.61 -94.09 -36.32
CA LEU A 227 22.59 -93.04 -36.46
C LEU A 227 23.22 -91.68 -36.83
N ALA A 228 24.37 -91.33 -36.25
CA ALA A 228 25.10 -90.11 -36.58
C ALA A 228 25.67 -90.14 -38.02
N GLU A 229 26.10 -91.31 -38.48
CA GLU A 229 26.52 -91.53 -39.88
C GLU A 229 25.32 -91.43 -40.85
N SER A 230 24.12 -91.90 -40.45
CA SER A 230 22.87 -91.68 -41.19
C SER A 230 22.35 -90.23 -41.16
N MET A 231 22.63 -89.46 -40.12
CA MET A 231 22.19 -88.06 -39.97
C MET A 231 23.13 -87.05 -40.65
N GLN A 232 24.36 -87.44 -41.01
CA GLN A 232 25.27 -86.60 -41.80
C GLN A 232 24.73 -86.27 -43.20
N ASP A 233 23.76 -87.04 -43.70
CA ASP A 233 23.02 -86.74 -44.93
C ASP A 233 21.85 -85.75 -44.73
N ILE A 234 21.57 -85.29 -43.50
CA ILE A 234 20.55 -84.28 -43.21
C ILE A 234 21.24 -82.96 -42.83
N HIS A 235 21.40 -82.08 -43.82
CA HIS A 235 21.78 -80.68 -43.62
C HIS A 235 20.76 -79.94 -42.75
N PHE A 236 20.97 -79.88 -41.43
CA PHE A 236 20.24 -78.99 -40.54
C PHE A 236 21.14 -77.85 -40.07
N PHE A 237 20.72 -76.63 -40.37
CA PHE A 237 21.41 -75.36 -40.19
C PHE A 237 21.97 -75.18 -38.76
N THR A 238 23.29 -75.15 -38.64
CA THR A 238 24.00 -74.60 -37.48
C THR A 238 23.98 -73.07 -37.55
N ALA A 239 23.08 -72.44 -36.80
CA ALA A 239 23.20 -71.03 -36.44
C ALA A 239 22.57 -70.82 -35.05
N ILE A 240 23.39 -70.95 -34.01
CA ILE A 240 23.11 -70.31 -32.72
C ILE A 240 23.58 -68.85 -32.89
N PRO A 241 22.70 -67.83 -32.88
CA PRO A 241 23.15 -66.47 -32.74
C PRO A 241 23.52 -66.21 -31.28
N ASP A 242 24.77 -65.78 -31.13
CA ASP A 242 25.43 -65.30 -29.93
C ASP A 242 24.59 -64.25 -29.18
N VAL A 243 24.35 -64.47 -27.88
CA VAL A 243 23.72 -63.50 -26.96
C VAL A 243 24.78 -62.51 -26.45
N ASN A 244 25.64 -62.02 -27.33
CA ASN A 244 26.59 -60.95 -27.05
C ASN A 244 26.85 -60.12 -28.32
N THR A 245 25.82 -59.46 -28.83
CA THR A 245 26.02 -58.26 -29.63
C THR A 245 25.15 -57.15 -29.06
N SER A 246 25.81 -56.21 -28.40
CA SER A 246 25.24 -54.90 -28.08
C SER A 246 24.77 -54.22 -29.38
N PRO A 247 23.48 -53.88 -29.53
CA PRO A 247 23.07 -52.90 -30.51
C PRO A 247 23.10 -51.54 -29.82
N ASN A 248 24.29 -50.95 -29.75
CA ASN A 248 24.39 -49.49 -29.82
C ASN A 248 23.81 -49.09 -31.18
N ASN A 249 22.50 -48.78 -31.21
CA ASN A 249 21.83 -47.79 -32.07
C ASN A 249 20.31 -48.02 -32.09
N ARG A 250 19.63 -47.58 -31.03
CA ARG A 250 18.31 -46.94 -31.16
C ARG A 250 18.27 -45.74 -30.22
N ALA A 251 18.87 -44.65 -30.69
CA ALA A 251 18.48 -43.31 -30.28
C ALA A 251 17.03 -43.08 -30.77
N SER A 252 16.05 -43.46 -29.96
CA SER A 252 14.71 -42.89 -30.04
C SER A 252 14.62 -41.78 -29.01
N MET A 253 15.10 -40.61 -29.42
CA MET A 253 14.77 -39.33 -28.79
C MET A 253 13.26 -39.11 -28.95
N ILE A 254 12.45 -39.59 -28.02
CA ILE A 254 11.12 -39.02 -27.80
C ILE A 254 11.36 -37.70 -27.06
N SER A 255 11.47 -36.66 -27.87
CA SER A 255 11.39 -35.26 -27.46
C SER A 255 10.03 -35.03 -26.81
N LEU A 256 10.00 -35.01 -25.47
CA LEU A 256 8.91 -34.38 -24.71
C LEU A 256 9.10 -32.86 -24.82
N HIS A 257 8.64 -32.30 -25.94
CA HIS A 257 8.40 -30.86 -26.02
C HIS A 257 7.31 -30.50 -25.00
N ARG A 258 7.77 -29.90 -23.91
CA ARG A 258 7.02 -29.05 -23.02
C ARG A 258 6.52 -27.84 -23.82
N SER A 259 5.33 -27.94 -24.38
CA SER A 259 4.62 -26.77 -24.90
C SER A 259 3.68 -26.25 -23.82
N TYR A 260 4.09 -25.14 -23.20
CA TYR A 260 3.23 -24.29 -22.39
C TYR A 260 1.97 -23.93 -23.20
N SER A 261 0.81 -24.29 -22.66
CA SER A 261 -0.46 -23.68 -23.05
C SER A 261 -0.49 -22.26 -22.47
N SER A 262 0.02 -21.31 -23.26
CA SER A 262 -0.16 -19.89 -23.02
C SER A 262 -1.41 -19.46 -23.78
N ASN A 263 -2.52 -19.34 -23.05
CA ASN A 263 -3.65 -18.54 -23.50
C ASN A 263 -3.18 -17.09 -23.66
N SER A 264 -2.92 -16.68 -24.90
CA SER A 264 -2.88 -15.27 -25.29
C SER A 264 -3.98 -15.04 -26.30
N CYS A 265 -5.07 -14.46 -25.80
CA CYS A 265 -6.17 -13.91 -26.57
C CYS A 265 -5.66 -12.75 -27.42
N ILE A 266 -5.65 -12.97 -28.74
CA ILE A 266 -5.47 -11.91 -29.73
C ILE A 266 -6.83 -11.25 -29.93
N SER A 267 -6.81 -9.94 -29.68
CA SER A 267 -7.63 -8.87 -30.23
C SER A 267 -8.48 -9.22 -31.46
N ASN A 268 -9.81 -9.20 -31.27
CA ASN A 268 -10.75 -8.93 -32.36
C ASN A 268 -10.94 -7.42 -32.49
N THR A 269 -10.23 -6.83 -33.44
CA THR A 269 -10.51 -5.50 -33.98
C THR A 269 -11.73 -5.62 -34.90
N THR A 270 -12.89 -5.19 -34.40
CA THR A 270 -14.04 -4.87 -35.26
C THR A 270 -13.95 -3.40 -35.63
N ASN A 271 -13.61 -3.19 -36.90
CA ASN A 271 -13.69 -1.92 -37.59
C ASN A 271 -15.17 -1.62 -37.88
N ASN A 272 -15.70 -0.52 -37.34
CA ASN A 272 -16.85 0.14 -37.93
C ASN A 272 -16.76 1.64 -37.67
N GLY A 273 -16.68 2.39 -38.77
CA GLY A 273 -16.51 3.83 -38.79
C GLY A 273 -17.82 4.59 -38.57
N ASN A 274 -17.65 5.80 -38.01
CA ASN A 274 -18.36 7.06 -38.27
C ASN A 274 -17.84 8.03 -37.17
N GLY A 275 -17.14 9.14 -37.42
CA GLY A 275 -17.13 10.00 -38.59
C GLY A 275 -18.12 11.14 -38.43
N THR A 276 -17.84 12.12 -37.55
CA THR A 276 -18.34 13.51 -37.67
C THR A 276 -17.62 14.47 -36.71
N THR A 277 -16.73 15.27 -37.30
CA THR A 277 -16.57 16.74 -37.19
C THR A 277 -16.58 17.41 -35.81
N GLY A 278 -15.45 18.06 -35.51
CA GLY A 278 -15.38 19.15 -34.54
C GLY A 278 -15.85 20.49 -35.12
N THR A 279 -16.04 21.45 -34.21
CA THR A 279 -15.97 22.88 -34.50
C THR A 279 -15.62 23.63 -33.22
N SER A 280 -14.57 24.45 -33.33
CA SER A 280 -14.13 25.48 -32.39
C SER A 280 -14.83 26.82 -32.72
N HIS A 281 -14.79 27.73 -31.75
CA HIS A 281 -15.09 29.18 -31.80
C HIS A 281 -16.56 29.64 -31.84
N GLN A 282 -17.04 30.16 -30.70
CA GLN A 282 -16.98 31.59 -30.34
C GLN A 282 -16.99 31.74 -28.81
#